data_AF-A0A919KVH5-F1
#
_entry.id   AF-A0A919KVH5-F1
#
_cell.length_a   1.000
_cell.length_b   1.000
_cell.length_c   1.000
_cell.angle_alpha   90.00
_cell.angle_beta   90.00
_cell.angle_gamma   90.00
#
_symmetry.space_group_name_H-M   'P 1'
#
loop_
_entity.id
_entity.type
_entity.pdbx_description
1 polymer ?
#
loop_
_entity_poly.entity_id
_entity_poly.type
_entity_poly.pdbx_seq_one_letter_code
_entity_poly.pdbx_strand_id
1 'polypeptide(L)' 'MLLERAAAAGISRVTATVPVGWTAGEAFATALGGALCAPLPARPEVGNHRTGPRERAVRRVELRRGGR' A
#
# COMPACT_ATOMS: atom_id res chain seq x y z
N MET A 1 -6.59 4.82 -16.25
CA MET A 1 -5.67 4.67 -15.10
C MET A 1 -6.47 4.64 -13.80
N LEU A 2 -6.09 3.83 -12.80
CA LEU A 2 -6.87 3.65 -11.55
C LEU A 2 -7.06 4.97 -10.77
N LEU A 3 -5.99 5.74 -10.58
CA LEU A 3 -6.01 6.99 -9.82
C LEU A 3 -6.93 8.05 -10.46
N GLU A 4 -6.90 8.15 -11.79
CA GLU A 4 -7.81 9.02 -12.53
C GLU A 4 -9.28 8.66 -12.31
N ARG A 5 -9.61 7.36 -12.34
CA ARG A 5 -10.98 6.89 -12.07
C ARG A 5 -11.39 7.13 -10.62
N ALA A 6 -10.48 6.92 -9.68
CA ALA A 6 -10.72 7.20 -8.27
C ALA A 6 -11.00 8.70 -8.06
N ALA A 7 -10.22 9.58 -8.68
CA ALA A 7 -10.42 11.02 -8.62
C ALA A 7 -11.78 11.43 -9.24
N ALA A 8 -12.13 10.86 -10.40
CA ALA A 8 -13.44 11.11 -11.04
C ALA A 8 -14.63 10.63 -10.19
N ALA A 9 -14.42 9.61 -9.36
CA ALA A 9 -15.41 9.11 -8.40
C ALA A 9 -15.41 9.86 -7.05
N GLY A 10 -14.62 10.96 -6.91
CA GLY A 10 -14.54 11.73 -5.67
C GLY A 10 -13.73 11.05 -4.55
N ILE A 11 -12.95 10.01 -4.86
CA ILE A 11 -12.12 9.30 -3.88
C ILE A 11 -10.84 10.11 -3.63
N SER A 12 -10.67 10.57 -2.39
CA SER A 12 -9.54 11.42 -1.99
C SER A 12 -8.30 10.64 -1.52
N ARG A 13 -8.45 9.33 -1.22
CA ARG A 13 -7.39 8.46 -0.68
C ARG A 13 -7.50 7.06 -1.26
N VAL A 14 -6.41 6.58 -1.85
CA VAL A 14 -6.22 5.20 -2.28
C VAL A 14 -5.12 4.57 -1.43
N THR A 15 -5.37 3.39 -0.89
CA THR A 15 -4.37 2.64 -0.12
C THR A 15 -3.97 1.38 -0.85
N ALA A 16 -2.66 1.11 -0.91
CA ALA A 16 -2.11 -0.14 -1.42
C ALA A 16 -1.13 -0.76 -0.41
N THR A 17 -0.75 -2.00 -0.62
CA THR A 17 0.30 -2.67 0.16
C THR A 17 1.41 -3.14 -0.76
N VAL A 18 2.65 -2.88 -0.38
CA VAL A 18 3.86 -3.34 -1.09
C VAL A 18 4.69 -4.22 -0.16
N PRO A 19 5.19 -5.39 -0.60
CA PRO A 19 6.15 -6.16 0.16
C PRO A 19 7.37 -5.33 0.56
N VAL A 20 7.82 -5.48 1.80
CA VAL A 20 9.08 -4.91 2.27
C VAL A 20 10.24 -5.49 1.45
N GLY A 21 11.13 -4.62 0.97
CA GLY A 21 12.29 -5.01 0.16
C GLY A 21 11.99 -5.23 -1.32
N TRP A 22 10.77 -4.95 -1.79
CA TRP A 22 10.47 -4.89 -3.21
C TRP A 22 10.76 -3.48 -3.76
N THR A 23 12.04 -3.21 -4.04
CA THR A 23 12.54 -1.89 -4.43
C THR A 23 11.77 -1.29 -5.61
N ALA A 24 11.47 -2.08 -6.65
CA ALA A 24 10.75 -1.59 -7.82
C ALA A 24 9.32 -1.15 -7.48
N GLY A 25 8.61 -1.90 -6.62
CA GLY A 25 7.25 -1.55 -6.19
C GLY A 25 7.22 -0.33 -5.26
N GLU A 26 8.19 -0.22 -4.35
CA GLU A 26 8.35 0.95 -3.47
C GLU A 26 8.67 2.22 -4.28
N ALA A 27 9.58 2.12 -5.26
CA ALA A 27 9.92 3.21 -6.16
C ALA A 27 8.74 3.63 -7.05
N PHE A 28 8.02 2.66 -7.61
CA PHE A 28 6.81 2.93 -8.40
C PHE A 28 5.74 3.66 -7.59
N ALA A 29 5.45 3.17 -6.38
CA ALA A 29 4.51 3.80 -5.46
C ALA A 29 4.90 5.24 -5.12
N THR A 30 6.20 5.47 -4.88
CA THR A 30 6.74 6.80 -4.58
C THR A 30 6.65 7.73 -5.80
N ALA A 31 6.93 7.23 -7.01
CA ALA A 31 6.85 8.00 -8.25
C ALA A 31 5.41 8.44 -8.58
N LEU A 32 4.40 7.67 -8.14
CA LEU A 32 2.99 8.06 -8.21
C LEU A 32 2.57 9.09 -7.14
N GLY A 33 3.50 9.59 -6.31
CA GLY A 33 3.22 10.50 -5.20
C GLY A 33 2.71 9.79 -3.94
N GLY A 34 2.88 8.47 -3.86
CA GLY A 34 2.47 7.66 -2.73
C GLY A 34 3.40 7.82 -1.54
N ALA A 35 2.83 8.02 -0.35
CA ALA A 35 3.57 7.98 0.90
C ALA A 35 3.68 6.54 1.40
N LEU A 36 4.91 6.03 1.54
CA LEU A 36 5.17 4.75 2.19
C LEU A 36 5.05 4.90 3.70
N CYS A 37 4.02 4.32 4.30
CA CYS A 37 3.85 4.28 5.74
C CYS A 37 4.86 3.32 6.39
N ALA A 38 4.89 3.35 7.73
CA ALA A 38 5.56 2.32 8.51
C ALA A 38 5.05 0.93 8.09
N PRO A 39 5.93 -0.10 8.10
CA PRO A 39 5.53 -1.48 7.89
C PRO A 39 4.33 -1.81 8.78
N LEU A 40 3.30 -2.40 8.19
CA LEU A 40 2.18 -2.88 9.00
C LEU A 40 2.66 -4.10 9.78
N PRO A 41 2.31 -4.22 11.08
CA PRO A 41 2.49 -5.49 11.76
C PRO A 41 1.74 -6.57 11.00
N ALA A 42 2.24 -7.80 11.04
CA ALA A 42 1.49 -8.94 10.58
C ALA A 42 0.09 -8.87 11.21
N ARG A 43 -0.96 -9.00 10.38
CA ARG A 43 -2.33 -8.96 10.90
C ARG A 43 -2.48 -10.08 11.92
N PRO A 44 -3.13 -9.83 13.07
CA PRO A 44 -3.51 -10.91 13.96
C PRO A 44 -4.34 -11.93 13.16
N GLU A 45 -4.14 -13.20 13.44
CA GLU A 45 -4.82 -14.32 12.77
C GLU A 45 -6.34 -14.10 12.77
N VAL A 46 -6.92 -13.85 11.60
CA VAL A 46 -8.39 -13.75 11.45
C VAL A 46 -8.86 -15.03 10.75
N GLY A 47 -9.63 -15.86 11.46
CA GLY A 47 -10.16 -17.13 10.94
C GLY A 47 -9.06 -18.18 10.72
N ASN A 48 -9.12 -18.94 9.62
CA ASN A 48 -8.11 -19.95 9.27
C ASN A 48 -6.79 -19.37 8.71
N HIS A 49 -6.60 -18.04 8.77
CA HIS A 49 -5.37 -17.40 8.32
C HIS A 49 -4.30 -17.45 9.41
N ARG A 50 -3.26 -18.26 9.18
CA ARG A 50 -2.06 -18.32 10.03
C ARG A 50 -0.95 -17.49 9.42
N THR A 51 -0.47 -16.48 10.15
CA THR A 51 0.75 -15.76 9.76
C THR A 51 1.92 -16.73 9.79
N GLY A 52 2.38 -17.17 8.61
CA GLY A 52 3.46 -18.15 8.49
C GLY A 52 4.84 -17.49 8.41
N PRO A 53 5.93 -18.22 8.67
CA PRO A 53 7.30 -17.70 8.55
C PRO A 53 7.68 -17.27 7.11
N ARG A 54 6.86 -17.60 6.11
CA ARG A 54 7.02 -17.18 4.71
C ARG A 54 6.19 -15.95 4.35
N GLU A 55 5.33 -15.47 5.26
CA GLU A 55 4.51 -14.28 5.03
C GLU A 55 5.41 -13.04 5.11
N ARG A 56 5.66 -12.40 3.95
CA ARG A 56 6.52 -11.23 3.88
C ARG A 56 5.81 -10.03 4.52
N ALA A 57 6.54 -9.29 5.35
CA ALA A 57 6.07 -8.01 5.86
C ALA A 57 5.69 -7.08 4.69
N VAL A 58 4.62 -6.32 4.85
CA VAL A 58 4.14 -5.35 3.85
C VAL A 58 4.14 -3.94 4.43
N ARG A 59 4.39 -2.95 3.58
CA ARG A 59 4.20 -1.53 3.88
C ARG A 59 2.92 -1.05 3.24
N ARG A 60 2.19 -0.20 3.96
CA ARG A 60 1.06 0.53 3.38
C ARG A 60 1.59 1.70 2.55
N VAL A 61 0.96 1.92 1.41
CA VAL A 61 1.14 3.10 0.56
C VAL A 61 -0.14 3.90 0.58
N GLU A 62 -0.06 5.21 0.79
CA GLU A 62 -1.17 6.13 0.67
C GLU A 62 -0.99 7.07 -0.52
N LEU A 63 -1.92 7.03 -1.46
CA LEU A 63 -2.00 7.92 -2.61
C LEU A 63 -3.14 8.91 -2.36
N ARG A 64 -2.83 10.21 -2.25
CA ARG A 64 -3.80 11.28 -2.00
C ARG A 64 -3.85 12.24 -3.18
N ARG A 65 -5.05 12.75 -3.48
CA ARG A 65 -5.22 13.82 -4.47
C ARG A 65 -4.59 15.11 -3.91
N GLY A 66 -3.53 15.61 -4.53
CA GLY A 66 -2.92 16.90 -4.17
C GLY A 66 -1.43 16.90 -3.77
N GLY A 67 -0.76 15.75 -3.72
CA GLY A 67 0.71 15.69 -3.61
C GLY A 67 1.33 16.37 -2.38
N ARG A 68 1.54 15.55 -1.34
CA ARG A 68 2.22 15.81 -0.05
C ARG A 68 1.51 16.76 0.92
#